data_AF-A0A938APM6-F1
#
_entry.id   AF-A0A938APM6-F1
#
_cell.length_a   1.000
_cell.length_b   1.000
_cell.length_c   1.000
_cell.angle_alpha   90.00
_cell.angle_beta   90.00
_cell.angle_gamma   90.00
#
_symmetry.space_group_name_H-M   'P 1'
#
loop_
_entity.id
_entity.type
_entity.pdbx_description
1 polymer ?
#
loop_
_entity_poly.entity_id
_entity_poly.type
_entity_poly.pdbx_seq_one_letter_code
_entity_poly.pdbx_strand_id
1 'polypeptide(L)'
;MQRVKLLGINGSPRPQGNSQFLLEQALQEATATASGYVDFEVYQIGTKVIAPCDSCYTCAKTGECHIQDDFQELRDKWGEADAIIYSIPVYHMTIPGKLRCFIDRLGNSIWARYGGVSKSLRVIGSITQGSHIFSGQEHAITDLINHALVMGCVPISGDLWESYIGASGWTRNSTAKDAIRKLYMEGDFDAQVAVEAARSLGRRVIQLALLIKTGGEHHRQMLERDGGYKQFLMRLA
;
A
#
# COMPACT_ATOMS: atom_id res chain seq x y z
N MET A 1 -22.66 -8.36 -2.38
CA MET A 1 -21.24 -8.43 -1.96
C MET A 1 -20.81 -7.02 -1.62
N GLN A 2 -20.23 -6.79 -0.44
CA GLN A 2 -19.71 -5.46 -0.13
C GLN A 2 -18.55 -5.11 -1.06
N ARG A 3 -18.44 -3.84 -1.43
CA ARG A 3 -17.29 -3.34 -2.20
C ARG A 3 -16.03 -3.41 -1.34
N VAL A 4 -14.89 -3.64 -2.01
CA VAL A 4 -13.55 -3.58 -1.43
C VAL A 4 -13.09 -2.13 -1.49
N LYS A 5 -12.72 -1.56 -0.34
CA LYS A 5 -12.05 -0.26 -0.27
C LYS A 5 -10.57 -0.42 -0.58
N LEU A 6 -10.13 0.06 -1.74
CA LEU A 6 -8.75 -0.01 -2.21
C LEU A 6 -8.04 1.35 -2.08
N LEU A 7 -7.02 1.42 -1.24
CA LEU A 7 -6.23 2.64 -1.05
C LEU A 7 -4.90 2.56 -1.81
N GLY A 8 -4.72 3.40 -2.82
CA GLY A 8 -3.43 3.63 -3.46
C GLY A 8 -2.63 4.70 -2.73
N ILE A 9 -1.45 4.40 -2.21
CA ILE A 9 -0.58 5.38 -1.53
C ILE A 9 0.58 5.73 -2.45
N ASN A 10 0.61 6.97 -2.94
CA ASN A 10 1.69 7.47 -3.78
C ASN A 10 2.76 8.21 -2.96
N GLY A 11 3.91 7.56 -2.78
CA GLY A 11 5.06 8.08 -2.04
C GLY A 11 5.83 9.20 -2.74
N SER A 12 5.57 9.44 -4.02
CA SER A 12 6.33 10.42 -4.81
C SER A 12 6.01 11.87 -4.40
N PRO A 13 7.02 12.72 -4.11
CA PRO A 13 6.80 14.15 -3.93
C PRO A 13 6.49 14.87 -5.25
N ARG A 14 6.65 14.18 -6.39
CA ARG A 14 6.31 14.67 -7.72
C ARG A 14 4.96 14.08 -8.15
N PRO A 15 3.87 14.88 -8.15
CA PRO A 15 2.58 14.45 -8.69
C PRO A 15 2.69 14.09 -10.17
N GLN A 16 1.83 13.18 -10.62
CA GLN A 16 1.79 12.68 -12.00
C GLN A 16 3.16 12.13 -12.48
N GLY A 17 3.91 11.57 -11.54
CA GLY A 17 5.24 11.02 -11.78
C GLY A 17 5.23 9.51 -12.08
N ASN A 18 6.43 8.92 -12.15
CA ASN A 18 6.64 7.50 -12.43
C ASN A 18 5.90 6.56 -11.45
N SER A 19 5.94 6.83 -10.13
CA SER A 19 5.17 6.04 -9.15
C SER A 19 3.66 6.13 -9.41
N GLN A 20 3.17 7.34 -9.70
CA GLN A 20 1.75 7.53 -10.00
C GLN A 20 1.34 6.74 -11.24
N PHE A 21 2.14 6.78 -12.31
CA PHE A 21 1.86 6.04 -13.52
C PHE A 21 1.75 4.53 -13.27
N LEU A 22 2.70 3.92 -12.55
CA LEU A 22 2.63 2.50 -12.23
C LEU A 22 1.46 2.17 -11.29
N LEU A 23 1.17 3.05 -10.32
CA LEU A 23 -0.01 2.90 -9.44
C LEU A 23 -1.31 2.94 -10.25
N GLU A 24 -1.43 3.86 -11.21
CA GLU A 24 -2.59 3.96 -12.10
C GLU A 24 -2.79 2.65 -12.88
N GLN A 25 -1.72 2.03 -13.38
CA GLN A 25 -1.82 0.73 -14.06
C GLN A 25 -2.34 -0.38 -13.14
N ALA A 26 -1.86 -0.44 -11.90
CA ALA A 26 -2.33 -1.41 -10.92
C ALA A 26 -3.81 -1.21 -10.54
N LEU A 27 -4.22 0.04 -10.29
CA LEU A 27 -5.60 0.38 -9.92
C LEU A 27 -6.58 0.14 -11.07
N GLN A 28 -6.18 0.45 -12.31
CA GLN A 28 -6.96 0.16 -13.52
C GLN A 28 -7.19 -1.35 -13.66
N GLU A 29 -6.14 -2.16 -13.52
CA GLU A 29 -6.25 -3.62 -13.62
C GLU A 29 -7.10 -4.21 -12.47
N ALA A 30 -6.93 -3.72 -11.24
CA ALA A 30 -7.74 -4.13 -10.10
C ALA A 30 -9.23 -3.87 -10.35
N THR A 31 -9.57 -2.69 -10.86
CA THR A 31 -10.95 -2.31 -11.20
C THR A 31 -11.50 -3.14 -12.35
N ALA A 32 -10.71 -3.39 -13.40
CA ALA A 32 -11.11 -4.22 -14.53
C ALA A 32 -11.38 -5.68 -14.11
N THR A 33 -10.54 -6.23 -13.21
CA THR A 33 -10.65 -7.60 -12.70
C THR A 33 -11.92 -7.83 -11.89
N ALA A 34 -12.36 -6.84 -11.13
CA ALA A 34 -13.49 -6.96 -10.19
C ALA A 34 -14.49 -5.81 -10.38
N SER A 35 -14.90 -5.57 -11.63
CA SER A 35 -15.77 -4.45 -11.98
C SER A 35 -17.05 -4.43 -11.13
N GLY A 36 -17.34 -3.27 -10.53
CA GLY A 36 -18.49 -3.06 -9.64
C GLY A 36 -18.26 -3.45 -8.18
N TYR A 37 -17.12 -4.06 -7.84
CA TYR A 37 -16.78 -4.52 -6.49
C TYR A 37 -15.61 -3.77 -5.86
N VAL A 38 -15.04 -2.77 -6.52
CA VAL A 38 -13.89 -1.99 -6.03
C VAL A 38 -14.28 -0.51 -5.96
N ASP A 39 -14.09 0.10 -4.79
CA ASP A 39 -14.02 1.55 -4.65
C ASP A 39 -12.58 1.89 -4.32
N PHE A 40 -11.91 2.65 -5.20
CA PHE A 40 -10.53 3.04 -4.97
C PHE A 40 -10.38 4.54 -4.74
N GLU A 41 -9.39 4.89 -3.92
CA GLU A 41 -8.91 6.26 -3.77
C GLU A 41 -7.37 6.31 -3.79
N VAL A 42 -6.81 7.46 -4.18
CA VAL A 42 -5.36 7.67 -4.18
C VAL A 42 -4.99 8.74 -3.17
N TYR A 43 -4.07 8.41 -2.27
CA TYR A 43 -3.49 9.34 -1.31
C TYR A 43 -2.06 9.72 -1.67
N GLN A 44 -1.84 11.00 -1.97
CA GLN A 44 -0.54 11.56 -2.36
C GLN A 44 0.31 11.91 -1.13
N ILE A 45 0.78 10.92 -0.37
CA ILE A 45 1.61 11.18 0.83
C ILE A 45 2.87 11.99 0.52
N GLY A 46 3.43 11.87 -0.68
CA GLY A 46 4.65 12.59 -1.06
C GLY A 46 4.54 14.12 -1.01
N THR A 47 3.34 14.70 -1.09
CA THR A 47 3.12 16.16 -1.00
C THR A 47 2.62 16.62 0.37
N LYS A 48 2.38 15.69 1.30
CA LYS A 48 1.82 15.96 2.63
C LYS A 48 2.89 16.34 3.65
N VAL A 49 2.47 16.85 4.80
CA VAL A 49 3.28 17.16 5.98
C VAL A 49 3.03 16.07 7.02
N ILE A 50 4.06 15.27 7.28
CA ILE A 50 4.04 14.25 8.33
C ILE A 50 5.35 14.37 9.09
N ALA A 51 5.27 14.90 10.30
CA ALA A 51 6.41 15.03 11.19
C ALA A 51 6.87 13.67 11.74
N PRO A 52 8.17 13.51 12.06
CA PRO A 52 8.68 12.30 12.70
C PRO A 52 8.02 12.06 14.06
N CYS A 53 8.01 10.80 14.48
CA CYS A 53 7.57 10.43 15.83
C CYS A 53 8.54 11.01 16.87
N ASP A 54 8.00 11.58 17.94
CA ASP A 54 8.76 12.11 19.08
C ASP A 54 8.74 11.18 20.31
N SER A 55 8.17 9.98 20.15
CA SER A 55 8.06 8.97 21.20
C SER A 55 7.34 9.46 22.48
N CYS A 56 6.38 10.38 22.37
CA CYS A 56 5.57 10.81 23.52
C CYS A 56 4.61 9.75 24.07
N TYR A 57 4.34 8.67 23.32
CA TYR A 57 3.39 7.58 23.64
C TYR A 57 1.92 8.00 23.85
N THR A 58 1.52 9.22 23.51
CA THR A 58 0.11 9.66 23.63
C THR A 58 -0.84 8.77 22.80
N CYS A 59 -0.44 8.41 21.59
CA CYS A 59 -1.25 7.55 20.71
C CYS A 59 -1.38 6.12 21.21
N ALA A 60 -0.41 5.61 21.98
CA ALA A 60 -0.49 4.27 22.57
C ALA A 60 -1.57 4.17 23.65
N LYS A 61 -1.97 5.30 24.25
CA LYS A 61 -3.02 5.37 25.28
C LYS A 61 -4.38 5.74 24.70
N THR A 62 -4.39 6.66 23.73
CA THR A 62 -5.62 7.32 23.26
C THR A 62 -6.04 6.88 21.86
N GLY A 63 -5.14 6.26 21.09
CA GLY A 63 -5.34 6.07 19.66
C GLY A 63 -5.04 7.31 18.81
N GLU A 64 -4.84 8.48 19.42
CA GLU A 64 -4.62 9.75 18.74
C GLU A 64 -3.18 10.24 18.88
N CYS A 65 -2.58 10.66 17.76
CA CYS A 65 -1.30 11.34 17.81
C CYS A 65 -1.50 12.79 18.26
N HIS A 66 -0.65 13.28 19.16
CA HIS A 66 -0.71 14.67 19.63
C HIS A 66 -0.22 15.66 18.57
N ILE A 67 0.72 15.26 17.70
CA ILE A 67 1.13 16.03 16.52
C ILE A 67 -0.04 16.07 15.54
N GLN A 68 -0.62 17.24 15.30
CA GLN A 68 -1.72 17.44 14.35
C GLN A 68 -1.16 17.81 12.98
N ASP A 69 -1.21 16.88 12.03
CA ASP A 69 -0.74 17.05 10.66
C ASP A 69 -1.50 16.10 9.71
N ASP A 70 -0.96 15.80 8.53
CA ASP A 70 -1.64 14.93 7.56
C ASP A 70 -1.62 13.44 7.95
N PHE A 71 -1.02 13.07 9.08
CA PHE A 71 -1.01 11.70 9.59
C PHE A 71 -2.42 11.18 9.89
N GLN A 72 -3.26 12.01 10.51
CA GLN A 72 -4.60 11.64 10.97
C GLN A 72 -5.47 11.19 9.81
N GLU A 73 -5.50 12.01 8.75
CA GLU A 73 -6.25 11.72 7.53
C GLU A 73 -5.82 10.38 6.92
N LEU A 74 -4.50 10.18 6.75
CA LEU A 74 -3.99 8.95 6.14
C LEU A 74 -4.20 7.73 7.04
N ARG A 75 -4.02 7.85 8.36
CA ARG A 75 -4.26 6.75 9.31
C ARG A 75 -5.71 6.30 9.22
N ASP A 76 -6.66 7.23 9.13
CA ASP A 76 -8.08 6.90 9.09
C ASP A 76 -8.43 6.17 7.79
N LYS A 77 -7.96 6.69 6.63
CA LYS A 77 -8.07 6.00 5.33
C LYS A 77 -7.43 4.61 5.35
N TRP A 78 -6.25 4.49 5.93
CA TRP A 78 -5.53 3.22 6.10
C TRP A 78 -6.34 2.25 6.98
N GLY A 79 -6.96 2.75 8.05
CA GLY A 79 -7.83 1.99 8.95
C GLY A 79 -9.10 1.48 8.27
N GLU A 80 -9.64 2.21 7.31
CA GLU A 80 -10.85 1.81 6.57
C GLU A 80 -10.57 0.93 5.36
N ALA A 81 -9.36 0.96 4.80
CA ALA A 81 -9.01 0.19 3.62
C ALA A 81 -9.06 -1.33 3.87
N ASP A 82 -9.57 -2.07 2.88
CA ASP A 82 -9.50 -3.53 2.81
C ASP A 82 -8.22 -4.00 2.11
N ALA A 83 -7.78 -3.20 1.14
CA ALA A 83 -6.58 -3.43 0.36
C ALA A 83 -5.79 -2.13 0.19
N ILE A 84 -4.47 -2.23 0.13
CA ILE A 84 -3.56 -1.09 0.00
C ILE A 84 -2.48 -1.42 -1.03
N ILE A 85 -2.23 -0.49 -1.94
CA ILE A 85 -1.09 -0.56 -2.86
C ILE A 85 -0.18 0.63 -2.56
N TYR A 86 1.02 0.36 -2.06
CA TYR A 86 2.06 1.38 -1.93
C TYR A 86 2.80 1.51 -3.26
N SER A 87 2.86 2.71 -3.83
CA SER A 87 3.71 3.01 -4.98
C SER A 87 4.67 4.15 -4.65
N ILE A 88 5.96 3.83 -4.54
CA ILE A 88 6.94 4.73 -3.94
C ILE A 88 8.25 4.84 -4.73
N PRO A 89 8.86 6.04 -4.82
CA PRO A 89 10.27 6.13 -5.20
C PRO A 89 11.16 5.50 -4.16
N VAL A 90 12.27 4.93 -4.62
CA VAL A 90 13.36 4.52 -3.75
C VAL A 90 14.26 5.71 -3.47
N TYR A 91 14.46 6.03 -2.19
CA TYR A 91 15.42 7.04 -1.73
C TYR A 91 16.45 6.37 -0.81
N HIS A 92 17.73 6.44 -1.19
CA HIS A 92 18.83 5.82 -0.45
C HIS A 92 18.56 4.35 -0.06
N MET A 93 18.21 3.51 -1.04
CA MET A 93 17.94 2.07 -0.87
C MET A 93 16.70 1.72 -0.01
N THR A 94 15.84 2.67 0.32
CA THR A 94 14.65 2.42 1.16
C THR A 94 13.47 3.32 0.77
N ILE A 95 12.40 3.23 1.56
CA ILE A 95 11.17 3.99 1.42
C ILE A 95 11.40 5.50 1.64
N PRO A 96 10.53 6.37 1.09
CA PRO A 96 10.64 7.82 1.31
C PRO A 96 10.48 8.20 2.78
N GLY A 97 11.25 9.19 3.25
CA GLY A 97 11.23 9.63 4.65
C GLY A 97 9.84 10.02 5.19
N LYS A 98 8.97 10.63 4.36
CA LYS A 98 7.59 10.94 4.75
C LYS A 98 6.76 9.68 5.02
N LEU A 99 6.92 8.65 4.19
CA LEU A 99 6.27 7.36 4.40
C LEU A 99 6.81 6.67 5.64
N ARG A 100 8.13 6.77 5.90
CA ARG A 100 8.71 6.28 7.15
C ARG A 100 8.11 6.96 8.38
N CYS A 101 8.00 8.29 8.37
CA CYS A 101 7.39 9.06 9.46
C CYS A 101 5.92 8.65 9.70
N PHE A 102 5.17 8.37 8.65
CA PHE A 102 3.82 7.82 8.76
C PHE A 102 3.81 6.44 9.44
N ILE A 103 4.63 5.50 8.96
CA ILE A 103 4.72 4.13 9.50
C ILE A 103 5.13 4.14 10.98
N ASP A 104 6.11 4.97 11.36
CA ASP A 104 6.59 5.07 12.75
C ASP A 104 5.50 5.50 13.74
N ARG A 105 4.54 6.31 13.29
CA ARG A 105 3.42 6.78 14.11
C ARG A 105 2.20 5.85 14.04
N LEU A 106 2.07 5.08 12.95
CA LEU A 106 0.88 4.29 12.64
C LEU A 106 0.63 3.17 13.65
N GLY A 107 1.66 2.38 13.99
CA GLY A 107 1.51 1.16 14.77
C GLY A 107 0.80 1.35 16.11
N ASN A 108 1.32 2.24 16.97
CA ASN A 108 0.72 2.52 18.27
C ASN A 108 -0.67 3.16 18.16
N SER A 109 -0.88 4.01 17.15
CA SER A 109 -2.16 4.67 16.93
C SER A 109 -3.26 3.68 16.53
N ILE A 110 -2.95 2.75 15.62
CA ILE A 110 -3.87 1.67 15.22
C ILE A 110 -4.08 0.70 16.38
N TRP A 111 -3.02 0.27 17.07
CA TRP A 111 -3.13 -0.66 18.20
C TRP A 111 -4.13 -0.13 19.24
N ALA A 112 -3.95 1.09 19.72
CA ALA A 112 -4.81 1.65 20.76
C ALA A 112 -6.25 1.85 20.28
N ARG A 113 -6.47 2.31 19.03
CA ARG A 113 -7.83 2.49 18.47
C ARG A 113 -8.63 1.20 18.38
N TYR A 114 -7.97 0.09 18.06
CA TYR A 114 -8.64 -1.20 17.87
C TYR A 114 -8.46 -2.16 19.05
N GLY A 115 -7.87 -1.68 20.15
CA GLY A 115 -7.86 -2.36 21.44
C GLY A 115 -6.87 -3.52 21.56
N GLY A 116 -5.79 -3.55 20.76
CA GLY A 116 -4.86 -4.67 20.86
C GLY A 116 -4.00 -4.95 19.65
N VAL A 117 -3.30 -6.09 19.74
CA VAL A 117 -2.75 -6.81 18.60
C VAL A 117 -3.91 -7.13 17.67
N SER A 118 -3.92 -6.51 16.49
CA SER A 118 -5.00 -6.66 15.52
C SER A 118 -4.58 -7.57 14.37
N LYS A 119 -5.41 -8.57 14.09
CA LYS A 119 -5.36 -9.37 12.87
C LYS A 119 -6.13 -8.62 11.79
N SER A 120 -5.46 -7.63 11.21
CA SER A 120 -6.13 -6.70 10.32
C SER A 120 -6.54 -7.32 8.99
N LEU A 121 -5.80 -8.32 8.51
CA LEU A 121 -6.02 -9.05 7.26
C LEU A 121 -6.16 -8.17 6.00
N ARG A 122 -5.69 -6.92 6.04
CA ARG A 122 -5.66 -6.07 4.85
C ARG A 122 -4.68 -6.65 3.83
N VAL A 123 -5.02 -6.64 2.56
CA VAL A 123 -4.11 -7.09 1.51
C VAL A 123 -3.19 -5.94 1.13
N ILE A 124 -1.87 -6.15 1.14
CA ILE A 124 -0.89 -5.10 0.84
C ILE A 124 0.00 -5.51 -0.34
N GLY A 125 -0.04 -4.71 -1.41
CA GLY A 125 0.88 -4.80 -2.55
C GLY A 125 1.87 -3.64 -2.57
N SER A 126 3.07 -3.88 -3.12
CA SER A 126 4.14 -2.88 -3.20
C SER A 126 4.64 -2.70 -4.64
N ILE A 127 4.74 -1.44 -5.04
CA ILE A 127 5.29 -0.97 -6.31
C ILE A 127 6.43 -0.01 -5.98
N THR A 128 7.58 -0.21 -6.59
CA THR A 128 8.72 0.69 -6.41
C THR A 128 9.32 1.09 -7.75
N GLN A 129 10.02 2.22 -7.75
CA GLN A 129 10.85 2.57 -8.88
C GLN A 129 12.07 3.39 -8.46
N GLY A 130 13.17 3.15 -9.17
CA GLY A 130 14.45 3.84 -8.97
C GLY A 130 14.98 4.42 -10.27
N SER A 131 16.03 5.24 -10.17
CA SER A 131 16.71 5.72 -11.39
C SER A 131 17.51 4.60 -12.06
N HIS A 132 18.08 3.70 -11.26
CA HIS A 132 18.92 2.60 -11.71
C HIS A 132 18.27 1.25 -11.36
N ILE A 133 18.56 0.20 -12.11
CA ILE A 133 17.90 -1.11 -11.98
C ILE A 133 18.17 -1.82 -10.63
N PHE A 134 19.33 -1.58 -10.00
CA PHE A 134 19.71 -2.17 -8.69
C PHE A 134 19.86 -1.10 -7.60
N SER A 135 18.94 -0.14 -7.54
CA SER A 135 19.05 1.01 -6.62
C SER A 135 18.21 0.88 -5.36
N GLY A 136 17.84 -0.36 -4.99
CA GLY A 136 17.16 -0.69 -3.73
C GLY A 136 15.65 -0.85 -3.83
N GLN A 137 15.11 -1.03 -5.03
CA GLN A 137 13.70 -1.40 -5.25
C GLN A 137 13.28 -2.59 -4.39
N GLU A 138 14.07 -3.66 -4.41
CA GLU A 138 13.80 -4.89 -3.65
C GLU A 138 13.85 -4.66 -2.13
N HIS A 139 14.79 -3.83 -1.65
CA HIS A 139 14.90 -3.47 -0.24
C HIS A 139 13.68 -2.67 0.22
N ALA A 140 13.26 -1.66 -0.54
CA ALA A 140 12.07 -0.88 -0.24
C ALA A 140 10.78 -1.74 -0.24
N ILE A 141 10.67 -2.72 -1.16
CA ILE A 141 9.56 -3.69 -1.14
C ILE A 141 9.61 -4.55 0.13
N THR A 142 10.80 -5.03 0.51
CA THR A 142 10.99 -5.86 1.71
C THR A 142 10.63 -5.10 2.98
N ASP A 143 10.98 -3.82 3.08
CA ASP A 143 10.57 -2.95 4.19
C ASP A 143 9.04 -2.86 4.30
N LEU A 144 8.34 -2.74 3.17
CA LEU A 144 6.87 -2.70 3.14
C LEU A 144 6.22 -4.06 3.46
N ILE A 145 6.83 -5.17 3.05
CA ILE A 145 6.39 -6.52 3.43
C ILE A 145 6.52 -6.70 4.95
N ASN A 146 7.66 -6.33 5.53
CA ASN A 146 7.88 -6.39 6.97
C ASN A 146 6.87 -5.50 7.72
N HIS A 147 6.62 -4.30 7.21
CA HIS A 147 5.56 -3.43 7.74
C HIS A 147 4.19 -4.11 7.71
N ALA A 148 3.80 -4.73 6.59
CA ALA A 148 2.53 -5.43 6.47
C ALA A 148 2.40 -6.56 7.49
N LEU A 149 3.45 -7.37 7.67
CA LEU A 149 3.46 -8.47 8.65
C LEU A 149 3.30 -7.96 10.08
N VAL A 150 4.03 -6.91 10.47
CA VAL A 150 3.94 -6.30 11.81
C VAL A 150 2.54 -5.73 12.08
N MET A 151 1.87 -5.22 11.05
CA MET A 151 0.51 -4.68 11.15
C MET A 151 -0.60 -5.75 11.05
N GLY A 152 -0.25 -7.04 11.05
CA GLY A 152 -1.21 -8.14 10.93
C GLY A 152 -1.95 -8.17 9.59
N CYS A 153 -1.34 -7.61 8.55
CA CYS A 153 -1.83 -7.59 7.18
C CYS A 153 -1.33 -8.83 6.40
N VAL A 154 -1.82 -9.00 5.17
CA VAL A 154 -1.40 -10.04 4.24
C VAL A 154 -0.62 -9.39 3.09
N PRO A 155 0.73 -9.44 3.10
CA PRO A 155 1.51 -9.01 1.96
C PRO A 155 1.27 -9.94 0.77
N ILE A 156 1.16 -9.38 -0.42
CA ILE A 156 1.00 -10.13 -1.67
C ILE A 156 1.87 -9.52 -2.76
N SER A 157 2.34 -10.39 -3.66
CA SER A 157 3.00 -10.01 -4.91
C SER A 157 2.09 -10.26 -6.12
N GLY A 158 2.46 -9.73 -7.29
CA GLY A 158 1.87 -10.17 -8.56
C GLY A 158 2.26 -11.61 -8.92
N ASP A 159 1.80 -12.05 -10.08
CA ASP A 159 2.15 -13.34 -10.63
C ASP A 159 3.61 -13.37 -11.13
N LEU A 160 4.17 -14.58 -11.17
CA LEU A 160 5.49 -14.83 -11.74
C LEU A 160 5.40 -14.78 -13.28
N TRP A 161 6.45 -14.32 -13.96
CA TRP A 161 7.82 -14.05 -13.47
C TRP A 161 8.11 -12.57 -13.21
N GLU A 162 7.17 -11.68 -13.48
CA GLU A 162 7.39 -10.23 -13.50
C GLU A 162 7.35 -9.59 -12.11
N SER A 163 6.71 -10.24 -11.11
CA SER A 163 6.49 -9.66 -9.79
C SER A 163 6.73 -10.67 -8.65
N TYR A 164 7.98 -11.03 -8.37
CA TYR A 164 8.32 -11.98 -7.29
C TYR A 164 7.88 -11.53 -5.90
N ILE A 165 8.31 -10.33 -5.48
CA ILE A 165 8.00 -9.74 -4.16
C ILE A 165 7.15 -8.48 -4.26
N GLY A 166 6.91 -7.99 -5.48
CA GLY A 166 6.22 -6.76 -5.81
C GLY A 166 6.63 -6.29 -7.21
N ALA A 167 6.09 -5.15 -7.65
CA ALA A 167 6.43 -4.59 -8.95
C ALA A 167 7.57 -3.57 -8.83
N SER A 168 8.55 -3.68 -9.72
CA SER A 168 9.71 -2.79 -9.74
C SER A 168 9.89 -2.18 -11.12
N GLY A 169 10.16 -0.88 -11.16
CA GLY A 169 10.50 -0.15 -12.38
C GLY A 169 11.81 0.60 -12.26
N TRP A 170 12.34 1.03 -13.40
CA TRP A 170 13.47 1.95 -13.43
C TRP A 170 13.34 2.97 -14.56
N THR A 171 13.93 4.15 -14.39
CA THR A 171 13.82 5.25 -15.35
C THR A 171 14.94 5.28 -16.39
N ARG A 172 15.77 4.22 -16.45
CA ARG A 172 16.98 4.14 -17.29
C ARG A 172 17.86 5.39 -17.16
N ASN A 173 18.20 5.76 -15.92
CA ASN A 173 19.00 6.94 -15.57
C ASN A 173 18.34 8.30 -15.88
N SER A 174 17.10 8.33 -16.37
CA SER A 174 16.38 9.58 -16.61
C SER A 174 15.87 10.19 -15.31
N THR A 175 16.05 11.49 -15.15
CA THR A 175 15.50 12.27 -14.03
C THR A 175 14.08 12.80 -14.29
N ALA A 176 13.54 12.55 -15.49
CA ALA A 176 12.23 13.01 -15.91
C ALA A 176 11.12 12.35 -15.08
N LYS A 177 10.08 13.12 -14.76
CA LYS A 177 8.94 12.64 -13.97
C LYS A 177 8.10 11.59 -14.70
N ASP A 178 8.17 11.55 -16.03
CA ASP A 178 7.37 10.72 -16.93
C ASP A 178 8.21 9.68 -17.69
N ALA A 179 9.43 9.41 -17.24
CA ALA A 179 10.38 8.52 -17.91
C ALA A 179 9.81 7.12 -18.19
N ILE A 180 9.22 6.45 -17.19
CA ILE A 180 8.67 5.10 -17.35
C ILE A 180 7.51 5.11 -18.34
N ARG A 181 6.67 6.15 -18.32
CA ARG A 181 5.57 6.31 -19.26
C ARG A 181 6.09 6.43 -20.70
N LYS A 182 7.13 7.23 -20.93
CA LYS A 182 7.75 7.39 -22.26
C LYS A 182 8.36 6.08 -22.75
N LEU A 183 9.17 5.44 -21.92
CA LEU A 183 9.79 4.15 -22.22
C LEU A 183 8.73 3.09 -22.56
N TYR A 184 7.64 3.04 -21.79
CA TYR A 184 6.51 2.15 -22.08
C TYR A 184 5.90 2.42 -23.47
N MET A 185 5.62 3.68 -23.80
CA MET A 185 5.05 4.06 -25.11
C MET A 185 6.01 3.79 -26.28
N GLU A 186 7.32 3.84 -26.04
CA GLU A 186 8.37 3.51 -27.00
C GLU A 186 8.59 1.99 -27.17
N GLY A 187 7.91 1.16 -26.37
CA GLY A 187 8.04 -0.30 -26.42
C GLY A 187 9.30 -0.83 -25.72
N ASP A 188 9.89 -0.07 -24.80
CA ASP A 188 11.03 -0.51 -24.00
C ASP A 188 10.65 -1.75 -23.17
N PHE A 189 11.45 -2.81 -23.29
CA PHE A 189 11.16 -4.10 -22.67
C PHE A 189 11.02 -4.02 -21.14
N ASP A 190 11.95 -3.35 -20.45
CA ASP A 190 11.93 -3.28 -18.99
C ASP A 190 10.73 -2.46 -18.49
N ALA A 191 10.38 -1.38 -19.20
CA ALA A 191 9.19 -0.60 -18.88
C ALA A 191 7.89 -1.39 -19.13
N GLN A 192 7.84 -2.22 -20.18
CA GLN A 192 6.71 -3.12 -20.43
C GLN A 192 6.55 -4.15 -19.30
N VAL A 193 7.65 -4.78 -18.88
CA VAL A 193 7.66 -5.71 -17.73
C VAL A 193 7.22 -5.02 -16.45
N ALA A 194 7.72 -3.81 -16.16
CA ALA A 194 7.33 -3.06 -14.96
C ALA A 194 5.83 -2.70 -14.95
N VAL A 195 5.25 -2.36 -16.11
CA VAL A 195 3.81 -2.11 -16.24
C VAL A 195 3.00 -3.38 -16.07
N GLU A 196 3.42 -4.50 -16.67
CA GLU A 196 2.72 -5.77 -16.51
C GLU A 196 2.79 -6.28 -15.07
N ALA A 197 3.95 -6.14 -14.41
CA ALA A 197 4.11 -6.43 -12.99
C ALA A 197 3.15 -5.61 -12.12
N ALA A 198 3.00 -4.31 -12.41
CA ALA A 198 2.08 -3.43 -11.68
C ALA A 198 0.61 -3.85 -11.89
N ARG A 199 0.22 -4.19 -13.13
CA ARG A 199 -1.13 -4.70 -13.44
C ARG A 199 -1.39 -6.02 -12.71
N SER A 200 -0.48 -6.98 -12.86
CA SER A 200 -0.54 -8.29 -12.21
C SER A 200 -0.68 -8.15 -10.69
N LEU A 201 0.09 -7.27 -10.06
CA LEU A 201 -0.05 -6.95 -8.63
C LEU A 201 -1.45 -6.42 -8.30
N GLY A 202 -1.97 -5.45 -9.09
CA GLY A 202 -3.31 -4.91 -8.91
C GLY A 202 -4.40 -5.99 -8.96
N ARG A 203 -4.32 -6.89 -9.94
CA ARG A 203 -5.20 -8.06 -10.08
C ARG A 203 -5.15 -8.96 -8.85
N ARG A 204 -3.95 -9.31 -8.38
CA ARG A 204 -3.76 -10.21 -7.24
C ARG A 204 -4.24 -9.60 -5.92
N VAL A 205 -3.96 -8.32 -5.71
CA VAL A 205 -4.42 -7.56 -4.54
C VAL A 205 -5.94 -7.63 -4.42
N ILE A 206 -6.68 -7.35 -5.51
CA ILE A 206 -8.14 -7.32 -5.44
C ILE A 206 -8.76 -8.72 -5.31
N GLN A 207 -8.21 -9.71 -6.03
CA GLN A 207 -8.68 -11.10 -5.94
C GLN A 207 -8.58 -11.60 -4.50
N LEU A 208 -7.43 -11.41 -3.85
CA LEU A 208 -7.25 -11.86 -2.48
C LEU A 208 -8.12 -11.06 -1.49
N ALA A 209 -8.26 -9.75 -1.69
CA ALA A 209 -9.11 -8.93 -0.82
C ALA A 209 -10.57 -9.40 -0.85
N LEU A 210 -11.10 -9.73 -2.03
CA LEU A 210 -12.44 -10.31 -2.18
C LEU A 210 -12.58 -11.66 -1.49
N LEU A 211 -11.59 -12.55 -1.65
CA LEU A 211 -11.60 -13.87 -1.02
C LEU A 211 -11.57 -13.76 0.51
N ILE A 212 -10.71 -12.90 1.06
CA ILE A 212 -10.63 -12.64 2.50
C ILE A 212 -11.95 -12.07 3.01
N LYS A 213 -12.52 -11.08 2.31
CA LYS A 213 -13.79 -10.46 2.72
C LYS A 213 -14.94 -11.47 2.76
N THR A 214 -15.07 -12.26 1.69
CA THR A 214 -16.08 -13.33 1.57
C THR A 214 -15.90 -14.41 2.63
N GLY A 215 -14.66 -14.87 2.84
CA GLY A 215 -14.34 -15.87 3.87
C GLY A 215 -14.61 -15.33 5.27
N GLY A 216 -14.30 -14.06 5.51
CA GLY A 216 -14.59 -13.36 6.77
C GLY A 216 -16.08 -13.26 7.06
N GLU A 217 -16.90 -12.94 6.04
CA GLU A 217 -18.36 -12.93 6.16
C GLU A 217 -18.91 -14.33 6.46
N HIS A 218 -18.45 -15.35 5.72
CA HIS A 218 -18.90 -16.73 5.89
C HIS A 218 -18.53 -17.31 7.26
N HIS A 219 -17.37 -16.98 7.80
CA HIS A 219 -16.88 -17.48 9.09
C HIS A 219 -16.98 -16.47 10.24
N ARG A 220 -17.86 -15.46 10.13
CA ARG A 220 -17.98 -14.36 11.10
C ARG A 220 -18.12 -14.83 12.55
N GLN A 221 -19.00 -15.80 12.82
CA GLN A 221 -19.23 -16.32 14.18
C GLN A 221 -18.00 -16.98 14.81
N MET A 222 -17.12 -17.57 13.99
CA MET A 222 -15.86 -18.14 14.45
C MET A 222 -14.88 -17.01 14.79
N LEU A 223 -14.78 -16.00 13.93
CA LEU A 223 -13.84 -14.89 14.08
C LEU A 223 -14.20 -13.96 15.25
N GLU A 224 -15.50 -13.77 15.53
CA GLU A 224 -15.97 -12.94 16.66
C GLU A 224 -15.54 -13.46 18.04
N ARG A 225 -15.19 -14.74 18.15
CA ARG A 225 -14.68 -15.34 19.39
C ARG A 225 -13.26 -14.89 19.72
N ASP A 226 -12.52 -14.37 18.75
CA ASP A 226 -11.16 -13.86 18.91
C ASP A 226 -11.15 -12.34 18.71
N GLY A 227 -10.95 -11.61 19.82
CA GLY A 227 -10.92 -10.15 19.84
C GLY A 227 -9.89 -9.52 18.89
N GLY A 228 -8.85 -10.25 18.47
CA GLY A 228 -7.86 -9.78 17.51
C GLY A 228 -8.45 -9.45 16.13
N TYR A 229 -9.56 -10.08 15.74
CA TYR A 229 -10.24 -9.81 14.46
C TYR A 229 -11.20 -8.63 14.51
N LYS A 230 -11.36 -7.95 15.65
CA LYS A 230 -12.29 -6.83 15.79
C LYS A 230 -12.15 -5.78 14.69
N GLN A 231 -10.92 -5.38 14.36
CA GLN A 231 -10.66 -4.41 13.30
C GLN A 231 -11.08 -4.93 11.92
N PHE A 232 -10.80 -6.20 11.61
CA PHE A 232 -11.18 -6.82 10.35
C PHE A 232 -12.71 -6.90 10.22
N LEU A 233 -13.38 -7.40 11.26
CA LEU A 233 -14.83 -7.55 11.30
C LEU A 233 -15.58 -6.22 11.17
N MET A 234 -15.03 -5.13 11.69
CA MET A 234 -15.59 -3.78 11.51
C MET A 234 -15.63 -3.32 10.04
N ARG A 235 -14.77 -3.86 9.16
CA ARG A 235 -14.75 -3.53 7.72
C ARG A 235 -15.64 -4.44 6.86
N LEU A 236 -16.19 -5.50 7.47
CA LEU A 236 -17.17 -6.40 6.86
C LEU A 236 -18.62 -5.95 7.09
N ALA A 237 -18.83 -4.92 7.91
CA ALA A 237 -20.14 -4.36 8.25
C ALA A 237 -20.49 -3.23 7.26
#